data_AF-A0A814PCM2-F1
#
_entry.id   AF-A0A814PCM2-F1
#
_cell.length_a   1.000
_cell.length_b   1.000
_cell.length_c   1.000
_cell.angle_alpha   90.00
_cell.angle_beta   90.00
_cell.angle_gamma   90.00
#
_symmetry.space_group_name_H-M   'P 1'
#
loop_
_entity.id
_entity.type
_entity.pdbx_description
1 polymer ?
#
loop_
_entity_poly.entity_id
_entity_poly.type
_entity_poly.pdbx_seq_one_letter_code
_entity_poly.pdbx_strand_id
1 'polypeptide(L)'
;MWKKIQELGLSVEYRSNREIYGALNLPQFLAYIPCEDVLSGFEEIKNHVNLKDKRLKDFYDYFGANYFVVYEVKRGRYNKIIQVEKEPRFPVKLWSIHGRIIDNIPRTNNFCESLHNAFSGLLNSHPWG
;
A
#
# COMPACT_ATOMS: atom_id res chain seq x y z
N MET A 1 -3.99 -5.59 3.73
CA MET A 1 -3.10 -6.31 2.77
C MET A 1 -3.41 -7.79 2.72
N TRP A 2 -3.12 -8.59 3.77
CA TRP A 2 -3.32 -10.05 3.75
C TRP A 2 -4.76 -10.49 3.43
N LYS A 3 -5.79 -9.89 4.06
CA LYS A 3 -7.20 -10.15 3.71
C LYS A 3 -7.48 -9.94 2.21
N LYS A 4 -6.89 -8.89 1.61
CA LYS A 4 -7.07 -8.60 0.19
C LYS A 4 -6.39 -9.62 -0.71
N ILE A 5 -5.20 -10.11 -0.32
CA ILE A 5 -4.49 -11.21 -1.00
C ILE A 5 -5.35 -12.48 -0.99
N GLN A 6 -6.01 -12.77 0.13
CA GLN A 6 -6.92 -13.90 0.26
C GLN A 6 -8.17 -13.75 -0.62
N GLU A 7 -8.84 -12.60 -0.56
CA GLU A 7 -10.02 -12.29 -1.39
C GLU A 7 -9.74 -12.43 -2.89
N LEU A 8 -8.55 -12.03 -3.34
CA LEU A 8 -8.14 -12.11 -4.74
C LEU A 8 -7.68 -13.51 -5.16
N GLY A 9 -7.69 -14.49 -4.24
CA GLY A 9 -7.27 -15.87 -4.53
C GLY A 9 -5.78 -16.02 -4.81
N LEU A 10 -4.94 -15.12 -4.27
CA LEU A 10 -3.48 -15.14 -4.44
C LEU A 10 -2.74 -15.86 -3.30
N SER A 11 -3.47 -16.46 -2.36
CA SER A 11 -2.90 -17.06 -1.14
C SER A 11 -1.91 -18.19 -1.41
N VAL A 12 -2.15 -19.00 -2.45
CA VAL A 12 -1.30 -20.13 -2.80
C VAL A 12 -0.02 -19.63 -3.44
N GLU A 13 -0.15 -18.77 -4.45
CA GLU A 13 0.96 -18.17 -5.20
C GLU A 13 1.82 -17.27 -4.32
N TYR A 14 1.24 -16.61 -3.32
CA TYR A 14 2.00 -15.89 -2.30
C TYR A 14 3.04 -16.79 -1.61
N ARG A 15 2.75 -18.08 -1.45
CA ARG A 15 3.65 -19.04 -0.78
C ARG A 15 4.53 -19.83 -1.76
N SER A 16 4.04 -20.09 -2.97
CA SER A 16 4.68 -20.97 -3.93
C SER A 16 5.41 -20.25 -5.08
N ASN A 17 5.15 -18.96 -5.29
CA ASN A 17 5.73 -18.18 -6.38
C ASN A 17 6.47 -16.95 -5.85
N ARG A 18 7.80 -16.94 -6.02
CA ARG A 18 8.68 -15.87 -5.52
C ARG A 18 8.41 -14.51 -6.18
N GLU A 19 8.04 -14.49 -7.47
CA GLU A 19 7.73 -13.23 -8.18
C GLU A 19 6.43 -12.61 -7.64
N ILE A 20 5.38 -13.42 -7.49
CA ILE A 20 4.10 -12.99 -6.91
C ILE A 20 4.29 -12.55 -5.45
N TYR A 21 5.06 -13.31 -4.67
CA TYR A 21 5.44 -12.93 -3.31
C TYR A 21 6.12 -11.56 -3.28
N GLY A 22 7.10 -11.33 -4.16
CA GLY A 22 7.78 -10.05 -4.27
C GLY A 22 6.81 -8.93 -4.61
N ALA A 23 6.01 -9.11 -5.66
CA ALA A 23 5.00 -8.15 -6.10
C ALA A 23 3.99 -7.78 -4.99
N LEU A 24 3.60 -8.72 -4.13
CA LEU A 24 2.63 -8.47 -3.05
C LEU A 24 3.25 -7.83 -1.79
N ASN A 25 4.55 -8.01 -1.57
CA ASN A 25 5.24 -7.43 -0.42
C ASN A 25 5.94 -6.10 -0.75
N LEU A 26 6.26 -5.81 -2.02
CA LEU A 26 6.94 -4.56 -2.43
C LEU A 26 6.31 -3.28 -1.87
N PRO A 27 4.97 -3.10 -1.90
CA PRO A 27 4.33 -1.89 -1.35
C PRO A 27 4.59 -1.66 0.14
N GLN A 28 4.96 -2.70 0.88
CA GLN A 28 5.29 -2.57 2.30
C GLN A 28 6.59 -1.79 2.53
N PHE A 29 7.53 -1.83 1.57
CA PHE A 29 8.79 -1.09 1.69
C PHE A 29 8.60 0.43 1.62
N LEU A 30 7.46 0.89 1.10
CA LEU A 30 7.12 2.31 1.05
C LEU A 30 7.00 2.95 2.43
N ALA A 31 6.81 2.16 3.49
CA ALA A 31 6.77 2.67 4.86
C ALA A 31 8.14 3.24 5.31
N TYR A 32 9.21 2.90 4.61
CA TYR A 32 10.60 3.23 4.96
C TYR A 32 11.18 4.40 4.20
N ILE A 33 10.48 4.93 3.21
CA ILE A 33 10.94 6.12 2.49
C ILE A 33 10.29 7.37 3.07
N PRO A 34 10.89 8.56 2.89
CA PRO A 34 10.29 9.82 3.29
C PRO A 34 8.84 9.93 2.79
N CYS A 35 7.95 10.53 3.59
CA CYS A 35 6.52 10.66 3.27
C CYS A 35 6.29 11.28 1.88
N GLU A 36 7.13 12.25 1.53
CA GLU A 36 7.18 12.96 0.26
C GLU A 36 7.54 12.06 -0.94
N ASP A 37 8.29 10.98 -0.71
CA ASP A 37 8.75 10.04 -1.75
C ASP A 37 7.85 8.81 -1.86
N VAL A 38 6.89 8.62 -0.95
CA VAL A 38 6.02 7.43 -0.93
C VAL A 38 5.23 7.26 -2.22
N LEU A 39 4.74 8.37 -2.79
CA LEU A 39 3.96 8.32 -4.04
C LEU A 39 4.84 7.98 -5.25
N SER A 40 6.01 8.61 -5.37
CA SER A 40 6.96 8.33 -6.46
C SER A 40 7.46 6.89 -6.39
N GLY A 41 7.82 6.42 -5.19
CA GLY A 41 8.22 5.03 -4.97
C GLY A 41 7.11 4.02 -5.32
N PHE A 42 5.84 4.35 -5.04
CA PHE A 42 4.73 3.47 -5.41
C PHE A 42 4.57 3.35 -6.92
N GLU A 43 4.70 4.46 -7.66
CA GLU A 43 4.64 4.44 -9.12
C GLU A 43 5.85 3.72 -9.74
N GLU A 44 7.05 3.84 -9.17
CA GLU A 44 8.20 3.02 -9.59
C GLU A 44 7.96 1.53 -9.40
N ILE A 45 7.43 1.11 -8.24
CA ILE A 45 7.08 -0.30 -7.98
C ILE A 45 6.07 -0.79 -9.04
N LYS A 46 5.03 -0.01 -9.34
CA LYS A 46 4.04 -0.36 -10.37
C LYS A 46 4.68 -0.55 -11.75
N ASN A 47 5.66 0.27 -12.10
CA ASN A 47 6.37 0.17 -13.37
C ASN A 47 7.32 -1.04 -13.44
N HIS A 48 7.82 -1.51 -12.29
CA HIS A 48 8.73 -2.67 -12.21
C HIS A 48 8.00 -4.01 -12.06
N VAL A 49 6.80 -4.00 -11.47
CA VAL A 49 6.00 -5.21 -11.29
C VAL A 49 5.24 -5.56 -12.57
N ASN A 50 5.29 -6.83 -12.95
CA ASN A 50 4.52 -7.34 -14.07
C ASN A 50 3.03 -7.47 -13.70
N LEU A 51 2.25 -6.42 -13.95
CA LEU A 51 0.81 -6.36 -13.67
C LEU A 51 -0.08 -7.02 -14.73
N LYS A 52 0.43 -7.99 -15.51
CA LYS A 52 -0.37 -8.78 -16.47
C LYS A 52 -1.41 -9.66 -15.76
N ASP A 53 -1.10 -10.15 -14.56
CA ASP A 53 -2.10 -10.82 -13.73
C ASP A 53 -3.09 -9.77 -13.20
N LYS A 54 -4.35 -9.87 -13.63
CA LYS A 54 -5.42 -8.97 -13.21
C LYS A 54 -5.56 -8.91 -11.68
N ARG A 55 -5.32 -10.01 -10.96
CA ARG A 55 -5.40 -10.06 -9.50
C ARG A 55 -4.33 -9.18 -8.85
N LEU A 56 -3.12 -9.16 -9.40
CA LEU A 56 -2.07 -8.24 -8.95
C LEU A 56 -2.46 -6.79 -9.26
N LYS A 57 -2.97 -6.52 -10.47
CA LYS A 57 -3.46 -5.18 -10.80
C LYS A 57 -4.52 -4.70 -9.81
N ASP A 58 -5.53 -5.53 -9.53
CA ASP A 58 -6.62 -5.21 -8.60
C ASP A 58 -6.11 -5.00 -7.17
N PHE A 59 -5.05 -5.70 -6.76
CA PHE A 59 -4.37 -5.48 -5.49
C PHE A 59 -3.67 -4.11 -5.42
N TYR A 60 -2.93 -3.74 -6.47
CA TYR A 60 -2.26 -2.45 -6.55
C TYR A 60 -3.26 -1.29 -6.65
N ASP A 61 -4.35 -1.44 -7.39
CA ASP A 61 -5.43 -0.45 -7.45
C ASP A 61 -6.09 -0.26 -6.07
N TYR A 62 -6.34 -1.37 -5.35
CA TYR A 62 -6.83 -1.33 -3.98
C TYR A 62 -5.86 -0.60 -3.05
N PHE A 63 -4.55 -0.88 -3.13
CA PHE A 63 -3.53 -0.22 -2.32
C PHE A 63 -3.48 1.29 -2.65
N GLY A 64 -3.42 1.64 -3.93
CA GLY A 64 -3.49 3.01 -4.43
C GLY A 64 -4.65 3.80 -3.79
N ALA A 65 -5.85 3.26 -3.93
CA ALA A 65 -7.09 3.93 -3.49
C ALA A 65 -7.27 4.03 -1.97
N ASN A 66 -6.60 3.19 -1.17
CA ASN A 66 -6.74 3.20 0.29
C ASN A 66 -5.64 3.98 1.00
N TYR A 67 -4.47 4.15 0.38
CA TYR A 67 -3.28 4.69 1.05
C TYR A 67 -2.81 6.04 0.48
N PHE A 68 -3.27 6.41 -0.72
CA PHE A 68 -2.93 7.68 -1.37
C PHE A 68 -4.16 8.55 -1.60
N VAL A 69 -3.96 9.87 -1.61
CA VAL A 69 -4.98 10.82 -2.05
C VAL A 69 -5.28 10.55 -3.51
N VAL A 70 -6.56 10.34 -3.82
CA VAL A 70 -7.04 10.21 -5.20
C VAL A 70 -7.92 11.40 -5.50
N TYR A 71 -7.69 12.02 -6.67
CA TYR A 71 -8.55 13.08 -7.18
C TYR A 71 -9.76 12.45 -7.87
N GLU A 72 -10.94 12.62 -7.29
CA GLU A 72 -12.19 12.21 -7.93
C GLU A 72 -12.72 13.37 -8.78
N VAL A 73 -12.99 13.09 -10.06
CA VAL A 73 -13.66 14.05 -10.93
C VAL A 73 -15.17 13.93 -10.76
N LYS A 74 -15.78 14.96 -10.18
CA LYS A 74 -17.23 15.08 -10.06
C LYS A 74 -17.77 16.06 -11.08
N ARG A 75 -18.96 15.76 -11.62
CA ARG A 75 -19.72 16.73 -12.42
C ARG A 75 -20.56 17.58 -11.48
N GLY A 76 -20.19 18.85 -11.37
CA GLY A 76 -20.99 19.86 -10.68
C GLY A 76 -22.21 20.28 -11.51
N ARG A 77 -23.03 21.18 -10.94
CA ARG A 77 -24.10 21.86 -11.71
C ARG A 77 -23.49 22.53 -12.95
N TYR A 78 -24.24 22.55 -14.06
CA TYR A 78 -23.82 23.14 -15.35
C TYR A 78 -22.60 22.48 -16.00
N ASN A 79 -22.40 21.16 -15.84
CA ASN A 79 -21.27 20.40 -16.42
C ASN A 79 -19.87 20.86 -15.97
N LYS A 80 -19.77 21.61 -14.87
CA LYS A 80 -18.46 22.00 -14.32
C LYS A 80 -17.72 20.76 -13.81
N ILE A 81 -16.51 20.53 -14.31
CA ILE A 81 -15.60 19.52 -13.79
C ILE A 81 -15.04 20.03 -12.46
N ILE A 82 -15.29 19.31 -11.37
CA ILE A 82 -14.76 19.60 -10.03
C ILE A 82 -13.84 18.45 -9.66
N GLN A 83 -12.58 18.76 -9.38
CA GLN A 83 -11.65 17.81 -8.76
C GLN A 83 -11.85 17.91 -7.25
N VAL A 84 -12.20 16.78 -6.63
CA VAL A 84 -12.32 16.68 -5.17
C VAL A 84 -11.24 15.73 -4.68
N GLU A 85 -10.44 16.19 -3.73
CA GLU A 85 -9.51 15.33 -3.01
C GLU A 85 -10.30 14.35 -2.16
N LYS A 86 -10.11 13.06 -2.43
CA LYS A 86 -10.59 12.01 -1.56
C LYS A 86 -9.46 11.62 -0.62
N GLU A 87 -9.62 11.98 0.64
CA GLU A 87 -8.71 11.55 1.71
C GLU A 87 -8.63 10.01 1.74
N PRO A 88 -7.40 9.44 1.73
CA PRO A 88 -7.22 8.00 1.83
C PRO A 88 -7.72 7.47 3.17
N ARG A 89 -8.14 6.21 3.17
CA ARG A 89 -8.53 5.52 4.41
C ARG A 89 -7.36 5.40 5.39
N PHE A 90 -6.14 5.27 4.86
CA PHE A 90 -4.90 5.15 5.62
C PHE A 90 -3.85 6.13 5.09
N PRO A 91 -3.91 7.42 5.46
CA PRO A 91 -2.94 8.42 5.03
C PRO A 91 -1.51 8.02 5.36
N VAL A 92 -0.58 8.30 4.43
CA VAL A 92 0.87 7.98 4.54
C VAL A 92 1.47 8.37 5.91
N LYS A 93 1.09 9.53 6.44
CA LYS A 93 1.57 10.05 7.73
C LYS A 93 1.27 9.14 8.91
N LEU A 94 0.27 8.26 8.83
CA LEU A 94 -0.09 7.33 9.91
C LEU A 94 0.82 6.09 9.96
N TRP A 95 1.44 5.72 8.84
CA TRP A 95 2.16 4.45 8.71
C TRP A 95 3.59 4.57 8.20
N SER A 96 4.02 5.75 7.72
CA SER A 96 5.43 5.99 7.47
C SER A 96 6.21 5.86 8.77
N ILE A 97 7.21 4.97 8.76
CA ILE A 97 8.11 4.68 9.88
C ILE A 97 9.49 5.25 9.63
N HIS A 98 9.75 5.82 8.45
CA HIS A 98 11.00 6.51 8.10
C HIS A 98 11.43 7.53 9.18
N GLY A 99 10.51 8.38 9.63
CA GLY A 99 10.78 9.35 10.69
C GLY A 99 11.14 8.73 12.04
N ARG A 100 10.69 7.50 12.34
CA ARG A 100 11.03 6.77 13.57
C ARG A 100 12.29 5.90 13.44
N ILE A 101 12.71 5.60 12.21
CA ILE A 101 13.82 4.69 11.90
C ILE A 101 15.14 5.42 11.75
N ILE A 102 15.13 6.65 11.21
CA ILE A 102 16.28 7.55 11.29
C ILE A 102 16.73 7.71 12.75
N ASP A 103 15.78 7.70 13.69
CA ASP A 103 16.05 7.82 15.11
C ASP A 103 16.52 6.51 15.79
N ASN A 104 16.37 5.31 15.16
CA ASN A 104 16.62 4.04 15.87
C ASN A 104 16.87 2.79 14.98
N ILE A 105 17.96 2.77 14.21
CA ILE A 105 18.36 1.72 13.23
C ILE A 105 18.36 0.27 13.79
N PRO A 106 17.64 -0.70 13.17
CA PRO A 106 17.87 -2.13 13.40
C PRO A 106 18.08 -2.97 12.10
N ARG A 107 18.72 -4.14 12.25
CA ARG A 107 19.13 -5.05 11.15
C ARG A 107 17.99 -5.86 10.52
N THR A 108 18.24 -6.25 9.27
CA THR A 108 17.32 -6.63 8.18
C THR A 108 16.38 -7.84 8.39
N ASN A 109 16.62 -8.74 9.36
CA ASN A 109 15.78 -9.95 9.50
C ASN A 109 14.60 -9.79 10.48
N ASN A 110 14.82 -9.10 11.61
CA ASN A 110 13.74 -8.73 12.54
C ASN A 110 12.77 -7.70 11.92
N PHE A 111 13.18 -7.10 10.81
CA PHE A 111 12.50 -6.02 10.14
C PHE A 111 11.28 -6.49 9.35
N CYS A 112 11.36 -7.60 8.62
CA CYS A 112 10.21 -8.18 7.91
C CYS A 112 9.11 -8.63 8.87
N GLU A 113 9.48 -9.24 9.99
CA GLU A 113 8.52 -9.67 11.03
C GLU A 113 7.95 -8.46 11.79
N SER A 114 8.79 -7.48 12.15
CA SER A 114 8.33 -6.23 12.79
C SER A 114 7.45 -5.41 11.86
N LEU A 115 7.70 -5.44 10.55
CA LEU A 115 6.83 -4.85 9.54
C LEU A 115 5.48 -5.55 9.54
N HIS A 116 5.47 -6.88 9.42
CA HIS A 116 4.23 -7.65 9.37
C HIS A 116 3.41 -7.41 10.63
N ASN A 117 4.07 -7.31 11.79
CA ASN A 117 3.45 -7.01 13.07
C ASN A 117 2.99 -5.55 13.20
N ALA A 118 3.80 -4.57 12.80
CA ALA A 118 3.44 -3.16 12.85
C ALA A 118 2.27 -2.85 11.90
N PHE A 119 2.31 -3.42 10.69
CA PHE A 119 1.29 -3.23 9.67
C PHE A 119 0.00 -4.00 10.00
N SER A 120 0.11 -5.23 10.52
CA SER A 120 -1.06 -5.97 11.02
C SER A 120 -1.64 -5.32 12.27
N GLY A 121 -0.81 -4.80 13.17
CA GLY A 121 -1.23 -4.05 14.35
C GLY A 121 -1.98 -2.78 13.97
N LEU A 122 -1.48 -2.00 13.02
CA LEU A 122 -2.16 -0.80 12.52
C LEU A 122 -3.51 -1.11 11.87
N LEU A 123 -3.59 -2.21 11.11
CA LEU A 123 -4.84 -2.64 10.46
C LEU A 123 -5.84 -3.30 11.42
N ASN A 124 -5.37 -3.94 12.49
CA ASN A 124 -6.21 -4.58 13.50
C ASN A 124 -6.58 -3.64 14.65
N SER A 125 -5.89 -2.49 14.79
CA SER A 125 -6.18 -1.48 15.83
C SER A 125 -7.35 -0.54 15.49
N HIS A 126 -8.08 -0.82 14.40
CA HIS A 126 -9.41 -0.26 14.18
C HIS A 126 -10.46 -1.25 14.70
N PRO A 127 -11.01 -1.06 15.92
CA PRO A 127 -12.29 -1.67 16.25
C PRO A 127 -13.37 -1.01 15.36
N TRP A 128 -14.45 -1.76 15.10
CA TRP A 128 -15.68 -1.44 14.38
C TRP A 128 -15.83 -2.02 12.96
N GLY A 129 -16.61 -3.10 12.89
CA GLY A 129 -17.59 -3.39 11.83
C GLY A 129 -17.15 -4.29 10.70
#